data_AF-A0A0Q0CWD7-F1
#
_entry.id   AF-A0A0Q0CWD7-F1
#
_cell.length_a   1.000
_cell.length_b   1.000
_cell.length_c   1.000
_cell.angle_alpha   90.00
_cell.angle_beta   90.00
_cell.angle_gamma   90.00
#
_symmetry.space_group_name_H-M   'P 1'
#
loop_
_entity.id
_entity.type
_entity.pdbx_description
1 polymer ?
#
loop_
_entity_poly.entity_id
_entity_poly.type
_entity_poly.pdbx_seq_one_letter_code
_entity_poly.pdbx_strand_id
1 'polypeptide(L)'
;MDVPVADDVIELRDTLSSAIWEASLKADPDHYLALNTLRQALIRHLNAVAASGVRLVDMKVSEPLPALVLAYRRFGDASRSLEIVQRNRLAHPGFVPPGTLKIAQE
;
A
#
# COMPACT_ATOMS: atom_id res chain seq x y z
N MET A 1 4.49 -6.92 12.30
CA MET A 1 3.20 -6.33 11.93
C MET A 1 3.27 -6.01 10.46
N ASP A 2 2.29 -6.47 9.68
CA ASP A 2 2.18 -6.11 8.27
C ASP A 2 1.83 -4.62 8.18
N VAL A 3 2.69 -3.80 7.59
CA VAL A 3 2.50 -2.34 7.54
C VAL A 3 1.68 -2.02 6.29
N PRO A 4 0.52 -1.37 6.42
CA PRO A 4 -0.35 -1.09 5.28
C PRO A 4 0.35 -0.17 4.28
N VAL A 5 0.17 -0.46 2.99
CA VAL A 5 0.63 0.41 1.91
C VAL A 5 -0.38 1.55 1.76
N ALA A 6 0.10 2.79 1.84
CA ALA A 6 -0.79 3.96 1.82
C ALA A 6 -1.66 4.03 0.56
N ASP A 7 -1.08 3.70 -0.60
CA ASP A 7 -1.79 3.73 -1.88
C ASP A 7 -2.89 2.66 -1.96
N ASP A 8 -2.61 1.43 -1.50
CA ASP A 8 -3.60 0.35 -1.46
C ASP A 8 -4.79 0.71 -0.55
N VAL A 9 -4.53 1.37 0.58
CA VAL A 9 -5.58 1.83 1.50
C VAL A 9 -6.42 2.95 0.86
N ILE A 10 -5.80 3.84 0.09
CA ILE A 10 -6.48 4.90 -0.64
C ILE A 10 -7.35 4.31 -1.76
N GLU A 11 -6.84 3.33 -2.52
CA GLU A 11 -7.59 2.64 -3.56
C GLU A 11 -8.81 1.91 -2.99
N LEU A 12 -8.63 1.20 -1.86
CA LEU A 12 -9.71 0.53 -1.15
C LEU A 12 -10.77 1.54 -0.67
N ARG A 13 -10.34 2.67 -0.10
CA ARG A 13 -11.23 3.75 0.33
C ARG A 13 -12.09 4.26 -0.81
N ASP A 14 -11.50 4.50 -1.97
CA ASP A 14 -12.21 5.07 -3.12
C ASP A 14 -13.19 4.08 -3.72
N THR A 15 -12.80 2.80 -3.79
CA THR A 15 -13.67 1.69 -4.19
C THR A 15 -14.89 1.57 -3.26
N LEU A 16 -14.66 1.52 -1.94
CA LEU A 16 -15.73 1.39 -0.95
C LEU A 16 -16.63 2.64 -0.92
N SER A 17 -16.05 3.84 -0.99
CA SER A 17 -16.81 5.09 -1.04
C SER A 17 -17.74 5.12 -2.25
N SER A 18 -17.26 4.68 -3.42
CA SER A 18 -18.06 4.62 -4.65
C SER A 18 -19.19 3.60 -4.52
N ALA A 19 -18.90 2.40 -4.01
CA ALA A 19 -19.92 1.37 -3.81
C ALA A 19 -21.02 1.81 -2.83
N ILE A 20 -20.66 2.47 -1.72
CA ILE A 20 -21.62 2.99 -0.74
C ILE A 20 -22.45 4.13 -1.35
N TRP A 21 -21.85 4.98 -2.17
CA TRP A 21 -22.57 6.04 -2.88
C TRP A 21 -23.63 5.46 -3.81
N GLU A 22 -23.27 4.50 -4.67
CA GLU A 22 -24.22 3.84 -5.58
C GLU A 22 -25.35 3.12 -4.84
N ALA A 23 -25.06 2.51 -3.69
CA ALA A 23 -26.09 1.91 -2.83
C ALA A 23 -27.02 2.98 -2.24
N SER A 24 -26.48 4.14 -1.82
CA SER A 24 -27.26 5.22 -1.24
C SER A 24 -28.29 5.78 -2.23
N LEU A 25 -27.96 5.88 -3.51
CA LEU A 25 -28.87 6.39 -4.55
C LEU A 25 -30.15 5.55 -4.72
N LYS A 26 -30.17 4.32 -4.23
CA LYS A 26 -31.31 3.39 -4.29
C LYS A 26 -32.04 3.25 -2.96
N ALA A 27 -31.55 3.92 -1.92
CA ALA A 27 -32.06 3.79 -0.56
C ALA A 27 -33.21 4.78 -0.28
N ASP A 28 -34.06 4.44 0.67
CA ASP A 28 -35.01 5.42 1.24
C ASP A 28 -34.26 6.51 2.04
N PRO A 29 -34.93 7.62 2.44
CA PRO A 29 -34.27 8.76 3.07
C PRO A 29 -33.48 8.41 4.35
N ASP A 30 -34.00 7.53 5.19
CA ASP A 30 -33.36 7.16 6.46
C ASP A 30 -32.09 6.34 6.20
N HIS A 31 -32.18 5.36 5.30
CA HIS A 31 -31.02 4.56 4.88
C HIS A 31 -30.01 5.38 4.08
N TYR A 32 -30.44 6.36 3.29
CA TYR A 32 -29.54 7.29 2.59
C TYR A 32 -28.64 8.03 3.58
N LEU A 33 -29.23 8.58 4.66
CA LEU A 33 -28.50 9.28 5.70
C LEU A 33 -27.52 8.36 6.44
N ALA A 34 -27.95 7.14 6.78
CA ALA A 34 -27.10 6.15 7.42
C ALA A 34 -25.89 5.75 6.55
N LEU A 35 -26.11 5.48 5.25
CA LEU A 35 -25.06 5.11 4.31
C LEU A 35 -24.06 6.25 4.08
N ASN A 36 -24.52 7.49 3.97
CA ASN A 36 -23.61 8.63 3.81
C ASN A 36 -22.79 8.90 5.10
N THR A 37 -23.40 8.68 6.27
CA THR A 37 -22.69 8.76 7.56
C THR A 37 -21.58 7.71 7.64
N LEU A 38 -21.89 6.46 7.26
CA LEU A 38 -20.92 5.38 7.16
C LEU A 38 -19.80 5.72 6.19
N ARG A 39 -20.15 6.23 4.99
CA ARG A 39 -19.18 6.62 3.95
C ARG A 39 -18.17 7.64 4.49
N GLN A 40 -18.64 8.67 5.19
CA GLN A 40 -17.78 9.67 5.80
C GLN A 40 -16.90 9.11 6.91
N ALA A 41 -17.44 8.25 7.78
CA ALA A 41 -16.67 7.60 8.85
C ALA A 41 -15.56 6.70 8.28
N LEU A 42 -15.88 5.93 7.24
CA LEU A 42 -14.95 5.07 6.53
C LEU A 42 -13.82 5.87 5.86
N ILE A 43 -14.15 6.95 5.15
CA ILE A 43 -13.14 7.85 4.54
C ILE A 43 -12.19 8.40 5.60
N ARG A 44 -12.72 8.91 6.72
CA ARG A 44 -11.89 9.43 7.82
C ARG A 44 -10.96 8.36 8.39
N HIS A 45 -11.47 7.16 8.63
CA HIS A 45 -10.69 6.06 9.17
C HIS A 45 -9.58 5.62 8.21
N LEU A 46 -9.91 5.36 6.94
CA LEU A 46 -8.92 4.90 5.96
C LEU A 46 -7.88 5.98 5.61
N ASN A 47 -8.24 7.26 5.71
CA ASN A 47 -7.24 8.34 5.64
C ASN A 47 -6.25 8.29 6.80
N ALA A 48 -6.71 8.04 8.03
CA ALA A 48 -5.83 7.89 9.18
C ALA A 48 -4.92 6.64 9.05
N VAL A 49 -5.47 5.53 8.55
CA VAL A 49 -4.68 4.31 8.27
C VAL A 49 -3.63 4.59 7.18
N ALA A 50 -4.02 5.22 6.07
CA ALA A 50 -3.08 5.56 5.00
C ALA A 50 -1.99 6.54 5.45
N ALA A 51 -2.31 7.48 6.34
CA ALA A 51 -1.33 8.39 6.93
C ALA A 51 -0.29 7.69 7.81
N SER A 52 -0.66 6.55 8.41
CA SER A 52 0.28 5.67 9.13
C SER A 52 0.97 4.63 8.24
N GLY A 53 0.56 4.53 6.98
CA GLY A 53 1.05 3.56 6.02
C GLY A 53 2.35 3.98 5.35
N VAL A 54 3.06 3.00 4.81
CA VAL A 54 4.29 3.22 4.04
C VAL A 54 3.91 3.53 2.60
N ARG A 55 4.44 4.62 2.03
CA ARG A 55 4.33 4.88 0.59
C ARG A 55 5.28 3.95 -0.15
N LEU A 56 4.90 3.45 -1.32
CA LEU A 56 5.79 2.63 -2.14
C LEU A 56 6.34 3.44 -3.31
N VAL A 57 7.60 3.24 -3.63
CA VAL A 57 8.25 3.79 -4.83
C VAL A 57 8.85 2.67 -5.66
N ASP A 58 8.80 2.87 -6.97
CA ASP A 58 9.42 1.99 -7.94
C ASP A 58 10.92 2.29 -8.01
N MET A 59 11.75 1.28 -7.73
CA MET A 59 13.19 1.32 -7.87
C MET A 59 13.63 0.43 -9.02
N LYS A 60 14.36 1.00 -9.98
CA LYS A 60 14.92 0.25 -11.10
C LYS A 60 16.25 -0.39 -10.71
N VAL A 61 16.36 -1.70 -10.93
CA VAL A 61 17.57 -2.49 -10.75
C VAL A 61 18.11 -2.87 -12.12
N SER A 62 19.30 -2.38 -12.45
CA SER A 62 19.93 -2.62 -13.77
C SER A 62 20.71 -3.92 -13.83
N GLU A 63 21.22 -4.40 -12.69
CA GLU A 63 22.11 -5.57 -12.59
C GLU A 63 21.65 -6.48 -11.44
N PRO A 64 21.82 -7.81 -11.56
CA PRO A 64 21.42 -8.72 -10.51
C PRO A 64 22.28 -8.54 -9.26
N LEU A 65 21.65 -8.13 -8.17
CA LEU A 65 22.30 -7.86 -6.88
C LEU A 65 21.55 -8.57 -5.75
N PRO A 66 22.21 -8.91 -4.63
CA PRO A 66 21.53 -9.40 -3.44
C PRO A 66 20.58 -8.33 -2.86
N ALA A 67 19.43 -8.76 -2.33
CA ALA A 67 18.46 -7.89 -1.69
C ALA A 67 19.07 -7.10 -0.53
N LEU A 68 20.05 -7.69 0.16
CA LEU A 68 20.83 -7.04 1.21
C LEU A 68 21.64 -5.84 0.72
N VAL A 69 22.29 -5.97 -0.43
CA VAL A 69 23.07 -4.89 -1.04
C VAL A 69 22.12 -3.78 -1.51
N LEU A 70 20.99 -4.14 -2.10
CA LEU A 70 19.96 -3.19 -2.52
C LEU A 70 19.36 -2.42 -1.33
N ALA A 71 19.03 -3.11 -0.24
CA ALA A 71 18.53 -2.49 0.98
C ALA A 71 19.53 -1.50 1.58
N TYR A 72 20.79 -1.92 1.71
CA TYR A 72 21.85 -1.04 2.23
C TYR A 72 22.07 0.19 1.34
N ARG A 73 22.12 0.02 0.01
CA ARG A 73 22.29 1.16 -0.92
C ARG A 73 21.13 2.14 -0.88
N ARG A 74 19.91 1.66 -0.66
CA ARG A 74 18.70 2.49 -0.73
C ARG A 74 18.34 3.17 0.60
N PHE A 75 18.55 2.47 1.71
CA PHE A 75 18.08 2.87 3.05
C PHE A 75 19.22 3.09 4.05
N GLY A 76 20.48 2.78 3.67
CA GLY A 76 21.58 2.71 4.62
C GLY A 76 21.47 1.56 5.63
N ASP A 77 20.45 0.71 5.51
CA ASP A 77 20.15 -0.38 6.44
C ASP A 77 19.92 -1.70 5.69
N ALA A 78 20.84 -2.64 5.90
CA ALA A 78 20.80 -3.98 5.35
C ALA A 78 19.68 -4.88 5.95
N SER A 79 19.19 -4.55 7.15
CA SER A 79 18.14 -5.32 7.85
C SER A 79 16.81 -5.31 7.09
N ARG A 80 16.59 -4.28 6.26
CA ARG A 80 15.41 -4.12 5.40
C ARG A 80 15.38 -5.02 4.18
N SER A 81 16.37 -5.90 4.01
CA SER A 81 16.43 -6.83 2.89
C SER A 81 15.25 -7.82 2.84
N LEU A 82 14.78 -8.28 4.00
CA LEU A 82 13.61 -9.16 4.08
C LEU A 82 12.33 -8.48 3.57
N GLU A 83 12.18 -7.18 3.82
CA GLU A 83 11.06 -6.38 3.34
C GLU A 83 11.03 -6.33 1.81
N ILE A 84 12.19 -6.11 1.17
CA ILE A 84 12.32 -6.11 -0.30
C ILE A 84 11.94 -7.48 -0.88
N VAL A 85 12.43 -8.56 -0.28
CA VAL A 85 12.18 -9.94 -0.71
C VAL A 85 10.69 -10.30 -0.63
N GLN A 86 10.07 -10.05 0.53
CA GLN A 86 8.66 -10.36 0.75
C GLN A 86 7.75 -9.54 -0.18
N ARG A 87 8.00 -8.23 -0.29
CA ARG A 87 7.15 -7.34 -1.09
C ARG A 87 7.18 -7.64 -2.59
N ASN A 88 8.34 -7.98 -3.12
CA ASN A 88 8.51 -8.26 -4.55
C ASN A 88 8.36 -9.75 -4.87
N ARG A 89 7.99 -10.58 -3.88
CA ARG A 89 7.86 -12.05 -4.00
C ARG A 89 9.09 -12.69 -4.65
N LEU A 90 10.28 -12.24 -4.24
CA LEU A 90 11.53 -12.69 -4.83
C LEU A 90 11.80 -14.14 -4.43
N ALA A 91 12.19 -14.96 -5.42
CA ALA A 91 12.46 -16.37 -5.21
C ALA A 91 13.70 -16.61 -4.31
N HIS A 92 14.71 -15.74 -4.39
CA HIS A 92 15.94 -15.90 -3.63
C HIS A 92 16.51 -14.55 -3.14
N PRO A 93 16.78 -14.37 -1.83
CA PRO A 93 17.32 -13.12 -1.29
C PRO A 93 18.68 -12.71 -1.85
N GLY A 94 19.51 -13.70 -2.21
CA GLY A 94 20.84 -13.49 -2.79
C GLY A 94 20.83 -13.09 -4.26
N PHE A 95 19.69 -13.17 -4.93
CA PHE A 95 19.57 -12.92 -6.36
C PHE A 95 18.28 -12.17 -6.67
N VAL A 96 18.39 -10.86 -6.81
CA VAL A 96 17.28 -10.02 -7.27
C VAL A 96 17.49 -9.74 -8.76
N PRO A 97 16.60 -10.20 -9.65
CA PRO A 97 16.77 -10.00 -11.08
C PRO A 97 16.66 -8.51 -11.46
N PRO A 98 17.27 -8.10 -12.59
CA PRO A 98 17.05 -6.77 -13.14
C PRO A 98 15.56 -6.53 -13.42
N GLY A 99 15.08 -5.32 -13.13
CA GLY A 99 13.67 -4.98 -13.25
C GLY A 99 13.26 -3.83 -12.33
N THR A 100 11.95 -3.65 -12.18
CA THR A 100 11.37 -2.68 -11.26
C THR A 100 10.97 -3.38 -9.98
N LEU A 101 11.44 -2.88 -8.84
CA LEU A 101 11.06 -3.35 -7.51
C LEU A 101 10.23 -2.29 -6.80
N LYS A 102 9.17 -2.73 -6.12
CA LYS A 102 8.45 -1.89 -5.16
C LYS A 102 9.16 -1.89 -3.82
N ILE A 103 9.54 -0.72 -3.36
CA ILE A 103 10.21 -0.51 -2.07
C ILE A 103 9.50 0.58 -1.28
N ALA A 104 9.65 0.59 0.04
CA ALA A 104 9.16 1.70 0.86
C ALA A 104 9.83 3.03 0.50
N GLN A 105 9.06 4.10 0.48
CA GLN A 105 9.53 5.48 0.55
C GLN A 105 9.82 5.82 2.01
N GLU A 106 10.92 6.53 2.26
CA GLU A 106 11.21 7.14 3.56
C GLU A 106 10.41 8.43 3.76
#